data_AF-A0AAW1SUQ6-F1
#
_entry.id   AF-A0AAW1SUQ6-F1
#
_cell.length_a   1.000
_cell.length_b   1.000
_cell.length_c   1.000
_cell.angle_alpha   90.00
_cell.angle_beta   90.00
_cell.angle_gamma   90.00
#
_symmetry.space_group_name_H-M   'P 1'
#
loop_
_entity.id
_entity.type
_entity.pdbx_description
1 polymer ?
#
loop_
_entity_poly.entity_id
_entity_poly.type
_entity_poly.pdbx_seq_one_letter_code
_entity_poly.pdbx_strand_id
1 'polypeptide(L)'
;MFITASCTIRRIIIIQRMYWLRFVIAVWCELPAYAWRSGNKRLALRLSLSLVSYWVSTSLLWRLNKAATLWVFIIPFFATSFALMFGNWSQHIFIDQDCPGSAWTSTYNCIGCSDNQKSFNDGYHIIHHLAPGLHWSELPKRFTQTLVDHAEHKALLFEGIGFFDVGLAVFCRHWHVLLKHLLILDPQLDKLPPAEKIRLLKSRLSPVQ
;
A
#
# COMPACT_ATOMS: atom_id res chain seq x y z
N MET A 1 -3.76 -17.64 6.40
CA MET A 1 -2.43 -17.90 7.04
C MET A 1 -2.48 -17.36 8.46
N PHE A 2 -2.55 -18.25 9.47
CA PHE A 2 -2.98 -17.98 10.85
C PHE A 2 -2.19 -16.89 11.59
N ILE A 3 -2.72 -15.69 11.79
CA ILE A 3 -2.19 -14.69 12.74
C ILE A 3 -3.02 -14.69 14.04
N THR A 4 -2.46 -15.24 15.11
CA THR A 4 -2.99 -15.14 16.48
C THR A 4 -2.56 -13.82 17.13
N ALA A 5 -3.32 -13.39 18.16
CA ALA A 5 -3.33 -12.09 18.83
C ALA A 5 -2.01 -11.55 19.43
N SER A 6 -0.88 -12.25 19.25
CA SER A 6 0.45 -11.78 19.61
C SER A 6 1.26 -11.52 18.33
N CYS A 7 0.95 -10.41 17.65
CA CYS A 7 1.70 -9.99 16.47
C CYS A 7 3.05 -9.39 16.92
N THR A 8 4.05 -10.24 17.16
CA THR A 8 5.42 -9.83 17.48
C THR A 8 6.03 -9.10 16.28
N ILE A 9 6.88 -8.08 16.49
CA ILE A 9 7.59 -7.36 15.40
C ILE A 9 8.28 -8.34 14.43
N ARG A 10 8.85 -9.43 14.97
CA ARG A 10 9.44 -10.54 14.22
C ARG A 10 8.50 -11.13 13.16
N ARG A 11 7.21 -11.21 13.47
CA ARG A 11 6.19 -11.75 12.58
C ARG A 11 5.88 -10.82 11.41
N ILE A 12 5.74 -9.52 11.69
CA ILE A 12 5.53 -8.49 10.67
C ILE A 12 6.70 -8.48 9.70
N ILE A 13 7.93 -8.55 10.22
CA ILE A 13 9.16 -8.65 9.41
C ILE A 13 9.12 -9.86 8.48
N ILE A 14 8.76 -11.04 9.00
CA ILE A 14 8.69 -12.27 8.21
C ILE A 14 7.65 -12.12 7.09
N ILE A 15 6.44 -11.62 7.41
CA ILE A 15 5.37 -11.42 6.43
C ILE A 15 5.81 -10.43 5.35
N GLN A 16 6.37 -9.28 5.73
CA GLN A 16 6.82 -8.27 4.78
C GLN A 16 7.94 -8.80 3.88
N ARG A 17 8.89 -9.55 4.44
CA ARG A 17 9.95 -10.19 3.66
C ARG A 17 9.40 -11.22 2.67
N MET A 18 8.47 -12.08 3.12
CA MET A 18 7.85 -13.07 2.24
C MET A 18 7.04 -12.41 1.13
N TYR A 19 6.33 -11.32 1.45
CA TYR A 19 5.58 -10.53 0.49
C TYR A 19 6.49 -9.93 -0.59
N TRP A 20 7.56 -9.23 -0.18
CA TRP A 20 8.52 -8.65 -1.12
C TRP A 20 9.26 -9.70 -1.95
N LEU A 21 9.71 -10.81 -1.34
CA LEU A 21 10.37 -11.89 -2.08
C LEU A 21 9.43 -12.54 -3.09
N ARG A 22 8.16 -12.77 -2.73
CA ARG A 22 7.16 -13.27 -3.68
C ARG A 22 6.97 -12.29 -4.83
N PHE A 23 6.87 -10.99 -4.55
CA PHE A 23 6.79 -9.99 -5.61
C PHE A 23 8.02 -10.07 -6.53
N VAL A 24 9.23 -9.96 -6.01
CA VAL A 24 10.46 -9.92 -6.83
C VAL A 24 10.69 -11.19 -7.63
N ILE A 25 10.28 -12.37 -7.13
CA ILE A 25 10.52 -13.66 -7.80
C ILE A 25 9.33 -14.07 -8.67
N ALA A 26 8.10 -13.93 -8.18
CA ALA A 26 6.92 -14.50 -8.82
C ALA A 26 6.25 -13.53 -9.81
N VAL A 27 6.46 -12.21 -9.71
CA VAL A 27 5.80 -11.22 -10.59
C VAL A 27 6.04 -11.48 -12.07
N TRP A 28 7.21 -12.02 -12.41
CA TRP A 28 7.61 -12.35 -13.78
C TRP A 28 6.71 -13.41 -14.44
N CYS A 29 6.00 -14.21 -13.64
CA CYS A 29 5.11 -15.26 -14.11
C CYS A 29 3.66 -15.01 -13.68
N GLU A 30 3.42 -14.63 -12.42
CA GLU A 30 2.08 -14.45 -11.85
C GLU A 30 1.32 -13.34 -12.57
N LEU A 31 1.95 -12.21 -12.88
CA LEU A 31 1.28 -11.05 -13.47
C LEU A 31 0.83 -11.32 -14.93
N PRO A 32 1.70 -11.81 -15.84
CA PRO A 32 1.24 -12.22 -17.17
C PRO A 32 0.23 -13.37 -17.14
N ALA A 33 0.42 -14.37 -16.27
CA ALA A 33 -0.50 -15.49 -16.15
C ALA A 33 -1.89 -15.03 -15.66
N TYR A 34 -1.94 -14.10 -14.71
CA TYR A 34 -3.19 -13.49 -14.26
C TYR A 34 -3.90 -12.76 -15.40
N ALA A 35 -3.19 -11.87 -16.13
CA ALA A 35 -3.76 -11.14 -17.26
C ALA A 35 -4.26 -12.06 -18.38
N TRP A 36 -3.60 -13.20 -18.58
CA TRP A 36 -4.06 -14.23 -19.51
C TRP A 36 -5.34 -14.91 -19.04
N ARG A 37 -5.37 -15.35 -17.77
CA ARG A 37 -6.53 -16.01 -17.15
C ARG A 37 -7.74 -15.09 -17.04
N SER A 38 -7.53 -13.79 -16.88
CA SER A 38 -8.58 -12.77 -16.86
C SER A 38 -9.12 -12.43 -18.26
N GLY A 39 -8.66 -13.13 -19.32
CA GLY A 39 -9.09 -12.93 -20.70
C GLY A 39 -8.39 -11.79 -21.44
N ASN A 40 -7.57 -10.98 -20.77
CA ASN A 40 -6.88 -9.85 -21.38
C ASN A 40 -5.55 -10.27 -22.02
N LYS A 41 -5.63 -11.06 -23.09
CA LYS A 41 -4.45 -11.61 -23.80
C LYS A 41 -3.52 -10.53 -24.34
N ARG A 42 -4.05 -9.38 -24.74
CA ARG A 42 -3.25 -8.24 -25.23
C ARG A 42 -2.39 -7.65 -24.09
N LEU A 43 -2.97 -7.49 -22.91
CA LEU A 43 -2.22 -7.06 -21.72
C LEU A 43 -1.19 -8.12 -21.32
N ALA A 44 -1.58 -9.40 -21.30
CA ALA A 44 -0.65 -10.50 -20.99
C ALA A 44 0.58 -10.49 -21.92
N LEU A 45 0.37 -10.36 -23.24
CA LEU A 45 1.45 -10.29 -24.21
C LEU A 45 2.34 -9.06 -23.98
N ARG A 46 1.74 -7.88 -23.78
CA ARG A 46 2.50 -6.64 -23.49
C ARG A 46 3.34 -6.79 -22.23
N LEU A 47 2.78 -7.33 -21.16
CA LEU A 47 3.50 -7.59 -19.91
C LEU A 47 4.66 -8.56 -20.13
N SER A 48 4.42 -9.71 -20.76
CA SER A 48 5.48 -10.69 -21.05
C SER A 48 6.61 -10.08 -21.88
N LEU A 49 6.27 -9.34 -22.94
CA LEU A 49 7.27 -8.68 -23.79
C LEU A 49 8.07 -7.63 -23.02
N SER A 50 7.43 -6.78 -22.22
CA SER A 50 8.11 -5.77 -21.41
C SER A 50 9.05 -6.38 -20.38
N LEU A 51 8.59 -7.43 -19.68
CA LEU A 51 9.36 -8.12 -18.65
C LEU A 51 10.59 -8.85 -19.23
N VAL A 52 10.42 -9.53 -20.36
CA VAL A 52 11.55 -10.16 -21.08
C VAL A 52 12.52 -9.11 -21.61
N SER A 53 12.00 -8.04 -22.22
CA SER A 53 12.81 -6.94 -22.77
C SER A 53 13.66 -6.28 -21.69
N TYR A 54 13.13 -6.10 -20.48
CA TYR A 54 13.88 -5.56 -19.34
C TYR A 54 15.12 -6.42 -19.01
N TRP A 55 14.95 -7.73 -18.85
CA TRP A 55 16.07 -8.63 -18.50
C TRP A 55 17.07 -8.83 -19.64
N VAL A 56 16.58 -8.93 -20.88
CA VAL A 56 17.44 -9.02 -22.06
C VAL A 56 18.29 -7.75 -22.18
N SER A 57 17.67 -6.58 -22.11
CA SER A 57 18.37 -5.29 -22.19
C SER A 57 19.38 -5.13 -21.05
N THR A 58 18.98 -5.45 -19.82
CA THR A 58 19.88 -5.41 -18.65
C THR A 58 21.07 -6.35 -18.83
N SER A 59 20.86 -7.56 -19.37
CA SER A 59 21.93 -8.53 -19.62
C SER A 59 22.89 -8.08 -20.71
N LEU A 60 22.40 -7.45 -21.78
CA LEU A 60 23.22 -6.87 -22.84
C LEU A 60 24.04 -5.68 -22.31
N LEU A 61 23.40 -4.77 -21.58
CA LEU A 61 24.06 -3.62 -20.96
C LEU A 61 25.13 -4.04 -19.95
N TRP A 62 24.90 -5.13 -19.20
CA TRP A 62 25.90 -5.68 -18.28
C TRP A 62 27.18 -6.10 -18.99
N ARG A 63 27.09 -6.60 -20.22
CA ARG A 63 28.26 -6.95 -21.04
C ARG A 63 29.02 -5.71 -21.54
N LEU A 64 28.33 -4.58 -21.69
CA LEU A 64 28.93 -3.32 -22.14
C LEU A 64 29.57 -2.53 -20.98
N ASN A 65 28.83 -2.33 -19.88
CA ASN A 65 29.31 -1.62 -18.71
C ASN A 65 28.61 -2.13 -17.44
N LYS A 66 29.34 -2.93 -16.65
CA LYS A 66 28.85 -3.52 -15.41
C LYS A 66 28.51 -2.46 -14.36
N ALA A 67 29.35 -1.44 -14.21
CA ALA A 67 29.16 -0.40 -13.20
C ALA A 67 27.90 0.44 -13.49
N ALA A 68 27.74 0.91 -14.73
CA ALA A 68 26.55 1.66 -15.12
C ALA A 68 25.29 0.81 -14.98
N THR A 69 25.33 -0.46 -15.41
CA THR A 69 24.18 -1.36 -15.31
C THR A 69 23.79 -1.64 -13.85
N LEU A 70 24.77 -1.83 -12.97
CA LEU A 70 24.54 -2.02 -11.54
C LEU A 70 23.82 -0.83 -10.92
N TRP A 71 24.31 0.39 -11.17
CA TRP A 71 23.79 1.62 -10.54
C TRP A 71 22.49 2.13 -11.14
N VAL A 72 22.22 1.88 -12.42
CA VAL A 72 21.05 2.42 -13.12
C VAL A 72 19.88 1.43 -13.18
N PHE A 73 20.15 0.12 -13.25
CA PHE A 73 19.10 -0.89 -13.42
C PHE A 73 18.96 -1.79 -12.20
N ILE A 74 20.04 -2.43 -11.76
CA ILE A 74 19.96 -3.47 -10.73
C ILE A 74 19.64 -2.88 -9.35
N ILE A 75 20.43 -1.91 -8.88
CA ILE A 75 20.21 -1.29 -7.56
C ILE A 75 18.83 -0.60 -7.51
N PRO A 76 18.46 0.26 -8.48
CA PRO A 76 17.15 0.90 -8.47
C PRO A 76 15.99 -0.10 -8.52
N PHE A 77 16.11 -1.21 -9.24
CA PHE A 77 15.09 -2.26 -9.26
C PHE A 77 14.83 -2.83 -7.85
N PHE A 78 15.87 -3.24 -7.12
CA PHE A 78 15.70 -3.80 -5.79
C PHE A 78 15.26 -2.73 -4.77
N ALA A 79 15.84 -1.54 -4.81
CA ALA A 79 15.48 -0.44 -3.91
C ALA A 79 14.02 0.00 -4.13
N THR A 80 13.62 0.20 -5.38
CA THR A 80 12.26 0.66 -5.73
C THR A 80 11.22 -0.42 -5.48
N SER A 81 11.50 -1.68 -5.84
CA SER A 81 10.59 -2.79 -5.53
C SER A 81 10.37 -2.93 -4.03
N PHE A 82 11.41 -2.80 -3.21
CA PHE A 82 11.27 -2.82 -1.76
C PHE A 82 10.42 -1.65 -1.26
N ALA A 83 10.74 -0.42 -1.69
CA ALA A 83 10.02 0.78 -1.29
C ALA A 83 8.54 0.71 -1.69
N LEU A 84 8.22 0.35 -2.93
CA LEU A 84 6.84 0.24 -3.41
C LEU A 84 6.06 -0.88 -2.71
N MET A 85 6.68 -2.04 -2.44
CA MET A 85 6.01 -3.12 -1.70
C MET A 85 5.80 -2.77 -0.22
N PHE A 86 6.72 -2.01 0.38
CA PHE A 86 6.49 -1.47 1.71
C PHE A 86 5.39 -0.40 1.72
N GLY A 87 5.38 0.50 0.74
CA GLY A 87 4.31 1.50 0.56
C GLY A 87 2.94 0.84 0.41
N ASN A 88 2.82 -0.11 -0.53
CA ASN A 88 1.58 -0.85 -0.77
C ASN A 88 1.11 -1.62 0.47
N TRP A 89 2.02 -2.32 1.16
CA TRP A 89 1.68 -2.97 2.42
C TRP A 89 1.19 -1.96 3.46
N SER A 90 1.86 -0.81 3.56
CA SER A 90 1.50 0.23 4.53
C SER A 90 0.12 0.80 4.24
N GLN A 91 -0.21 1.10 2.99
CA GLN A 91 -1.51 1.62 2.55
C GLN A 91 -2.68 0.65 2.78
N HIS A 92 -2.38 -0.66 2.87
CA HIS A 92 -3.34 -1.74 3.05
C HIS A 92 -3.19 -2.46 4.41
N ILE A 93 -2.52 -1.83 5.38
CA ILE A 93 -2.18 -2.50 6.63
C ILE A 93 -3.38 -2.68 7.56
N PHE A 94 -4.33 -1.74 7.54
CA PHE A 94 -5.54 -1.77 8.35
C PHE A 94 -6.70 -2.32 7.53
N ILE A 95 -7.16 -3.53 7.85
CA ILE A 95 -8.26 -4.21 7.18
C ILE A 95 -9.36 -4.50 8.20
N ASP A 96 -10.56 -4.02 7.92
CA ASP A 96 -11.74 -4.42 8.69
C ASP A 96 -12.12 -5.88 8.37
N GLN A 97 -12.26 -6.71 9.41
CA GLN A 97 -12.56 -8.13 9.25
C GLN A 97 -13.99 -8.38 8.79
N ASP A 98 -14.92 -7.48 9.12
CA ASP A 98 -16.33 -7.64 8.75
C ASP A 98 -16.57 -7.24 7.29
N CYS A 99 -15.69 -6.41 6.72
CA CYS A 99 -15.78 -5.95 5.34
C CYS A 99 -14.40 -5.85 4.66
N PRO A 100 -13.70 -6.97 4.46
CA PRO A 100 -12.31 -6.95 3.98
C PRO A 100 -12.16 -6.58 2.51
N GLY A 101 -13.24 -6.67 1.71
CA GLY A 101 -13.24 -6.36 0.29
C GLY A 101 -13.59 -4.91 -0.05
N SER A 102 -13.99 -4.09 0.92
CA SER A 102 -14.37 -2.70 0.69
C SER A 102 -13.14 -1.80 0.69
N ALA A 103 -13.02 -0.92 -0.30
CA ALA A 103 -11.93 0.05 -0.38
C ALA A 103 -11.89 0.97 0.86
N TRP A 104 -13.06 1.33 1.41
CA TRP A 104 -13.18 2.21 2.58
C TRP A 104 -12.53 1.64 3.86
N THR A 105 -12.45 0.32 3.95
CA THR A 105 -12.08 -0.41 5.16
C THR A 105 -10.85 -1.29 4.99
N SER A 106 -10.39 -1.49 3.76
CA SER A 106 -9.14 -2.17 3.41
C SER A 106 -8.01 -1.20 3.02
N THR A 107 -8.32 0.10 3.00
CA THR A 107 -7.36 1.20 2.80
C THR A 107 -7.70 2.38 3.68
N TYR A 108 -6.85 3.40 3.68
CA TYR A 108 -7.04 4.65 4.39
C TYR A 108 -6.45 5.81 3.60
N ASN A 109 -6.81 7.04 3.95
CA ASN A 109 -6.20 8.22 3.36
C ASN A 109 -5.12 8.84 4.24
N CYS A 110 -4.08 9.38 3.61
CA CYS A 110 -3.09 10.29 4.16
C CYS A 110 -3.26 11.67 3.51
N ILE A 111 -3.66 12.67 4.29
CA ILE A 111 -3.93 14.03 3.83
C ILE A 111 -2.99 15.03 4.50
N GLY A 112 -2.85 16.23 3.91
CA GLY A 112 -2.06 17.30 4.53
C GLY A 112 -0.56 17.02 4.69
N CYS A 113 -0.01 16.02 4.00
CA CYS A 113 1.42 15.69 4.03
C CYS A 113 2.14 16.14 2.75
N SER A 114 3.42 16.50 2.86
CA SER A 114 4.24 16.92 1.71
C SER A 114 4.46 15.80 0.69
N ASP A 115 4.35 14.55 1.12
CA ASP A 115 4.63 13.39 0.28
C ASP A 115 3.61 13.24 -0.85
N ASN A 116 2.35 13.65 -0.63
CA ASN A 116 1.33 13.65 -1.68
C ASN A 116 1.75 14.43 -2.92
N GLN A 117 2.49 15.54 -2.78
CA GLN A 117 2.95 16.29 -3.95
C GLN A 117 4.03 15.54 -4.75
N LYS A 118 4.79 14.66 -4.09
CA LYS A 118 5.87 13.85 -4.69
C LYS A 118 5.37 12.52 -5.21
N SER A 119 4.26 12.01 -4.67
CA SER A 119 3.66 10.73 -5.02
C SER A 119 2.38 10.86 -5.84
N PHE A 120 2.16 11.98 -6.53
CA PHE A 120 0.96 12.19 -7.35
C PHE A 120 -0.34 11.95 -6.55
N ASN A 121 -0.46 12.56 -5.37
CA ASN A 121 -1.62 12.48 -4.47
C ASN A 121 -2.03 11.05 -4.07
N ASP A 122 -1.10 10.09 -4.09
CA ASP A 122 -1.39 8.68 -3.77
C ASP A 122 -1.84 8.46 -2.31
N GLY A 123 -1.64 9.42 -1.41
CA GLY A 123 -2.22 9.39 -0.07
C GLY A 123 -3.75 9.44 -0.06
N TYR A 124 -4.42 9.89 -1.12
CA TYR A 124 -5.88 9.78 -1.26
C TYR A 124 -6.29 8.36 -1.74
N HIS A 125 -5.76 7.33 -1.07
CA HIS A 125 -5.76 5.95 -1.54
C HIS A 125 -7.15 5.32 -1.62
N ILE A 126 -8.05 5.67 -0.70
CA ILE A 126 -9.45 5.22 -0.78
C ILE A 126 -10.06 5.67 -2.11
N ILE A 127 -9.83 6.93 -2.50
CA ILE A 127 -10.35 7.46 -3.77
C ILE A 127 -9.69 6.78 -4.96
N HIS A 128 -8.38 6.52 -4.89
CA HIS A 128 -7.67 5.76 -5.91
C HIS A 128 -8.32 4.39 -6.15
N HIS A 129 -8.70 3.67 -5.10
CA HIS A 129 -9.37 2.37 -5.23
C HIS A 129 -10.81 2.47 -5.73
N LEU A 130 -11.56 3.49 -5.31
CA LEU A 130 -12.94 3.69 -5.76
C LEU A 130 -13.03 4.17 -7.22
N ALA A 131 -12.03 4.91 -7.67
CA ALA A 131 -11.99 5.51 -9.00
C ALA A 131 -10.57 5.40 -9.61
N PRO A 132 -10.12 4.19 -9.99
CA PRO A 132 -8.73 3.95 -10.44
C PRO A 132 -8.38 4.66 -11.77
N GLY A 133 -9.38 5.08 -12.54
CA GLY A 133 -9.20 5.87 -13.75
C GLY A 133 -9.18 7.39 -13.54
N LEU A 134 -9.40 7.88 -12.32
CA LEU A 134 -9.40 9.31 -12.02
C LEU A 134 -7.97 9.85 -12.08
N HIS A 135 -7.79 10.99 -12.75
CA HIS A 135 -6.48 11.64 -12.80
C HIS A 135 -6.07 12.07 -11.39
N TRP A 136 -4.80 11.85 -11.05
CA TRP A 136 -4.28 12.05 -9.69
C TRP A 136 -4.46 13.48 -9.14
N SER A 137 -4.49 14.50 -10.02
CA SER A 137 -4.73 15.90 -9.62
C SER A 137 -6.15 16.13 -9.09
N GLU A 138 -7.11 15.29 -9.48
CA GLU A 138 -8.52 15.41 -9.09
C GLU A 138 -8.85 14.65 -7.80
N LEU A 139 -7.95 13.80 -7.30
CA LEU A 139 -8.17 12.99 -6.09
C LEU A 139 -8.54 13.85 -4.86
N PRO A 140 -7.88 14.99 -4.56
CA PRO A 140 -8.23 15.82 -3.40
C PRO A 140 -9.64 16.41 -3.49
N LYS A 141 -10.04 16.81 -4.70
CA LYS A 141 -11.38 17.33 -4.98
C LYS A 141 -12.42 16.25 -4.77
N ARG A 142 -12.19 15.05 -5.34
CA ARG A 142 -13.09 13.91 -5.17
C ARG A 142 -13.20 13.46 -3.71
N PHE A 143 -12.10 13.48 -2.96
CA PHE A 143 -12.09 13.23 -1.52
C PHE A 143 -13.00 14.19 -0.76
N THR A 144 -12.90 15.49 -1.04
CA THR A 144 -13.74 16.52 -0.38
C THR A 144 -15.22 16.29 -0.65
N GLN A 145 -15.56 15.84 -1.86
CA GLN A 145 -16.94 15.54 -2.26
C GLN A 145 -17.52 14.27 -1.62
N THR A 146 -16.69 13.40 -1.04
CA THR A 146 -17.12 12.13 -0.43
C THR A 146 -16.87 12.07 1.07
N LEU A 147 -16.64 13.22 1.73
CA LEU A 147 -16.40 13.25 3.20
C LEU A 147 -17.53 12.60 4.00
N VAL A 148 -18.78 12.74 3.55
CA VAL A 148 -19.95 12.08 4.16
C VAL A 148 -19.80 10.56 4.06
N ASP A 149 -19.52 10.04 2.87
CA ASP A 149 -19.30 8.60 2.65
C ASP A 149 -18.15 8.06 3.52
N HIS A 150 -17.06 8.83 3.68
CA HIS A 150 -15.95 8.43 4.54
C HIS A 150 -16.37 8.29 6.01
N ALA A 151 -17.21 9.20 6.51
CA ALA A 151 -17.75 9.13 7.86
C ALA A 151 -18.66 7.91 8.02
N GLU A 152 -19.61 7.71 7.09
CA GLU A 152 -20.56 6.59 7.12
C GLU A 152 -19.86 5.23 7.10
N HIS A 153 -18.81 5.08 6.29
CA HIS A 153 -18.04 3.84 6.19
C HIS A 153 -16.95 3.71 7.26
N LYS A 154 -16.84 4.66 8.20
CA LYS A 154 -15.84 4.64 9.28
C LYS A 154 -14.41 4.47 8.73
N ALA A 155 -14.16 5.15 7.61
CA ALA A 155 -12.87 5.14 6.95
C ALA A 155 -11.79 5.72 7.89
N LEU A 156 -10.56 5.20 7.79
CA LEU A 156 -9.44 5.77 8.52
C LEU A 156 -8.80 6.89 7.68
N LEU A 157 -8.45 7.98 8.36
CA LEU A 157 -7.71 9.08 7.77
C LEU A 157 -6.55 9.46 8.70
N PHE A 158 -5.40 9.74 8.11
CA PHE A 158 -4.25 10.29 8.80
C PHE A 158 -3.90 11.67 8.21
N GLU A 159 -3.77 12.67 9.06
CA GLU A 159 -3.41 14.04 8.67
C GLU A 159 -1.95 14.35 9.03
N GLY A 160 -1.21 14.92 8.08
CA GLY A 160 0.15 15.41 8.30
C GLY A 160 1.25 14.34 8.29
N ILE A 161 0.92 13.08 8.01
CA ILE A 161 1.88 11.98 7.81
C ILE A 161 1.60 11.18 6.55
N GLY A 162 2.63 10.61 5.93
CA GLY A 162 2.52 9.74 4.77
C GLY A 162 2.26 8.28 5.15
N PHE A 163 1.86 7.46 4.17
CA PHE A 163 1.61 6.03 4.39
C PHE A 163 2.90 5.26 4.77
N PHE A 164 4.07 5.71 4.32
CA PHE A 164 5.36 5.17 4.80
C PHE A 164 5.53 5.40 6.31
N ASP A 165 5.22 6.60 6.80
CA ASP A 165 5.28 6.93 8.23
C ASP A 165 4.30 6.11 9.05
N VAL A 166 3.08 5.93 8.54
CA VAL A 166 2.06 5.06 9.16
C VAL A 166 2.57 3.62 9.27
N GLY A 167 3.10 3.07 8.16
CA GLY A 167 3.66 1.72 8.13
C GLY A 167 4.82 1.55 9.12
N LEU A 168 5.75 2.52 9.18
CA LEU A 168 6.86 2.53 10.13
C LEU A 168 6.38 2.65 11.58
N ALA A 169 5.39 3.49 11.85
CA ALA A 169 4.82 3.65 13.18
C ALA A 169 4.13 2.36 13.66
N VAL A 170 3.40 1.64 12.79
CA VAL A 170 2.86 0.32 13.14
C VAL A 170 3.97 -0.68 13.38
N PHE A 171 4.97 -0.73 12.49
CA PHE A 171 6.11 -1.63 12.59
C PHE A 171 6.90 -1.45 13.90
N CYS A 172 7.13 -0.20 14.30
CA CYS A 172 7.81 0.19 15.54
C CYS A 172 6.86 0.26 16.76
N ARG A 173 5.56 -0.02 16.59
CA ARG A 173 4.53 0.06 17.64
C ARG A 173 4.38 1.45 18.27
N HIS A 174 4.65 2.50 17.52
CA HIS A 174 4.49 3.89 17.92
C HIS A 174 3.03 4.36 17.83
N TRP A 175 2.15 3.73 18.61
CA TRP A 175 0.71 4.01 18.60
C TRP A 175 0.36 5.46 18.93
N HIS A 176 1.16 6.11 19.76
CA HIS A 176 0.99 7.52 20.11
C HIS A 176 1.16 8.45 18.90
N VAL A 177 2.09 8.13 17.99
CA VAL A 177 2.27 8.87 16.72
C VAL A 177 1.04 8.69 15.85
N LEU A 178 0.59 7.45 15.68
CA LEU A 178 -0.62 7.16 14.89
C LEU A 178 -1.84 7.90 15.43
N LEU A 179 -2.07 7.87 16.74
CA LEU A 179 -3.19 8.59 17.35
C LEU A 179 -3.12 10.10 17.17
N LYS A 180 -1.92 10.70 17.26
CA LYS A 180 -1.73 12.14 17.07
C LYS A 180 -2.18 12.60 15.68
N HIS A 181 -2.02 11.74 14.68
CA HIS A 181 -2.34 12.04 13.29
C HIS A 181 -3.66 11.42 12.82
N LEU A 182 -4.32 10.60 13.64
CA LEU A 182 -5.56 9.94 13.29
C LEU A 182 -6.72 10.95 13.30
N LEU A 183 -7.31 11.18 12.13
CA LEU A 183 -8.51 11.98 11.95
C LEU A 183 -9.70 11.04 11.76
N ILE A 184 -10.67 11.11 12.67
CA ILE A 184 -11.89 10.30 12.60
C ILE A 184 -13.06 11.20 12.22
N LEU A 185 -13.69 10.90 11.08
CA LEU A 185 -14.85 11.66 10.60
C LEU A 185 -16.17 11.16 11.22
N ASP A 186 -16.23 9.91 11.66
CA ASP A 186 -17.40 9.36 12.37
C ASP A 186 -17.49 9.94 13.81
N PRO A 187 -18.59 10.62 14.18
CA PRO A 187 -18.70 11.29 15.48
C PRO A 187 -18.72 10.33 16.69
N GLN A 188 -19.10 9.07 16.51
CA GLN A 188 -19.15 8.10 17.61
C GLN A 188 -17.75 7.54 17.89
N LEU A 189 -17.01 7.20 16.83
CA LEU A 189 -15.63 6.74 16.90
C LEU A 189 -14.70 7.85 17.38
N ASP A 190 -14.96 9.11 17.02
CA ASP A 190 -14.11 10.23 17.47
C ASP A 190 -14.17 10.44 18.99
N LYS A 191 -15.33 10.21 19.59
CA LYS A 191 -15.53 10.29 21.06
C LYS A 191 -14.88 9.14 21.83
N LEU A 192 -14.37 8.11 21.16
CA LEU A 192 -13.72 7.00 21.84
C LEU A 192 -12.45 7.47 22.58
N PRO A 193 -12.19 6.93 23.77
CA PRO A 193 -10.94 7.22 24.46
C PRO A 193 -9.74 6.70 23.66
N PRO A 194 -8.54 7.29 23.82
CA PRO A 194 -7.32 6.87 23.10
C PRO A 194 -7.05 5.36 23.13
N ALA A 195 -7.31 4.71 24.26
CA ALA A 195 -7.12 3.26 24.41
C ALA A 195 -8.03 2.44 23.48
N GLU A 196 -9.28 2.86 23.29
CA GLU A 196 -10.23 2.19 22.38
C GLU A 196 -9.91 2.50 20.91
N LYS A 197 -9.44 3.72 20.58
CA LYS A 197 -8.92 4.03 19.24
C LYS A 197 -7.71 3.14 18.89
N ILE A 198 -6.79 2.91 19.82
CA ILE A 198 -5.68 1.97 19.63
C ILE A 198 -6.20 0.53 19.46
N ARG A 199 -7.21 0.12 20.24
CA ARG A 199 -7.79 -1.21 20.12
C ARG A 199 -8.42 -1.42 18.74
N LEU A 200 -9.13 -0.42 18.21
CA LEU A 200 -9.68 -0.40 16.86
C LEU A 200 -8.58 -0.55 15.80
N LEU A 201 -7.49 0.23 15.89
CA LEU A 201 -6.38 0.08 14.94
C LEU A 201 -5.78 -1.32 15.01
N LYS A 202 -5.57 -1.87 16.21
CA LYS A 202 -5.01 -3.22 16.39
C LYS A 202 -5.95 -4.33 15.93
N SER A 203 -7.27 -4.20 16.10
CA SER A 203 -8.21 -5.20 15.60
C SER A 203 -8.10 -5.33 14.08
N ARG A 204 -7.92 -4.20 13.38
CA ARG A 204 -7.71 -4.12 11.93
C ARG A 204 -6.33 -4.61 11.44
N LEU A 205 -5.43 -5.01 12.32
CA LEU A 205 -4.15 -5.65 11.98
C LEU A 205 -4.21 -7.18 12.08
N SER A 206 -5.32 -7.71 12.57
CA SER A 206 -5.55 -9.14 12.67
C SER A 206 -5.82 -9.70 11.27
N PRO A 207 -5.46 -10.97 11.00
CA PRO A 207 -5.67 -11.54 9.68
C PRO A 207 -7.17 -11.66 9.44
N VAL A 208 -7.59 -11.49 8.20
CA VAL A 208 -8.96 -11.84 7.80
C VAL A 208 -9.12 -13.36 7.95
N GLN A 209 -10.21 -13.78 8.61
CA GLN A 209 -10.55 -15.20 8.82
C GLN A 209 -11.20 -15.80 7.58
#